data_AF-A0A924V6F1-F1
#
_entry.id   AF-A0A924V6F1-F1
#
_cell.length_a   1.000
_cell.length_b   1.000
_cell.length_c   1.000
_cell.angle_alpha   90.00
_cell.angle_beta   90.00
_cell.angle_gamma   90.00
#
_symmetry.space_group_name_H-M   'P 1'
#
loop_
_entity.id
_entity.type
_entity.pdbx_description
1 polymer ?
#
loop_
_entity_poly.entity_id
_entity_poly.type
_entity_poly.pdbx_seq_one_letter_code
_entity_poly.pdbx_strand_id
1 'polypeptide(L)'
;MKKIIFIFIFISLSCSQNLFQNTSSLSPDEENYAKAMNALNMQSYDQVIAIVNNQMTPAGQFTPKVRELLASAYAGKCGLNFLDYTNKLTQQSSGSAMSNLSKPFIQVPVNPVSCRLALQTMELIGPTASRTNNQNIFTSITGMVLIGTALRGYADLSPPLGDGIADINLCTGFTDAQINDIIIGFGFFNKNFSAVTSTMIGSYSSFALGDVVTLCNNAVGSAACSVTDPASITAPMRDSFRDLVNTQEYGIGAYVTGGDPSRVPASCP
;
A
#
# COMPACT_ATOMS: atom_id res chain seq x y z
N MET A 1 -24.39 36.53 -74.46
CA MET A 1 -23.43 36.84 -73.38
C MET A 1 -22.98 35.53 -72.75
N LYS A 2 -21.66 35.36 -72.60
CA LYS A 2 -20.97 34.08 -72.36
C LYS A 2 -21.02 33.66 -70.88
N LYS A 3 -21.08 32.34 -70.69
CA LYS A 3 -21.10 31.57 -69.44
C LYS A 3 -19.95 31.96 -68.49
N ILE A 4 -20.28 32.21 -67.21
CA ILE A 4 -19.35 32.21 -66.06
C ILE A 4 -20.07 31.37 -65.00
N ILE A 5 -19.88 30.04 -65.01
CA ILE A 5 -18.99 29.29 -64.10
C ILE A 5 -19.36 29.52 -62.62
N PHE A 6 -20.28 28.68 -62.15
CA PHE A 6 -20.51 28.34 -60.74
C PHE A 6 -19.25 27.66 -60.19
N ILE A 7 -18.50 28.35 -59.34
CA ILE A 7 -17.45 27.78 -58.49
C ILE A 7 -17.85 28.07 -57.04
N PHE A 8 -17.60 27.07 -56.18
CA PHE A 8 -17.92 26.96 -54.75
C PHE A 8 -19.33 26.45 -54.41
N ILE A 9 -19.46 25.12 -54.38
CA ILE A 9 -20.00 24.33 -53.26
C ILE A 9 -19.63 22.87 -53.58
N PHE A 10 -18.48 22.42 -53.08
CA PHE A 10 -18.08 21.00 -53.07
C PHE A 10 -17.22 20.75 -51.82
N ILE A 11 -17.73 21.12 -50.65
CA ILE A 11 -17.11 20.82 -49.34
C ILE A 11 -18.10 20.10 -48.42
N SER A 12 -18.84 19.11 -48.94
CA SER A 12 -19.85 18.40 -48.14
C SER A 12 -19.85 16.87 -48.28
N LEU A 13 -18.75 16.24 -48.71
CA LEU A 13 -18.68 14.77 -48.83
C LEU A 13 -17.36 14.12 -48.38
N SER A 14 -16.67 14.68 -47.39
CA SER A 14 -15.49 14.02 -46.79
C SER A 14 -15.46 14.15 -45.27
N CYS A 15 -16.54 13.70 -44.61
CA CYS A 15 -16.54 13.38 -43.17
C CYS A 15 -16.54 11.86 -42.95
N SER A 16 -15.52 11.14 -43.43
CA SER A 16 -15.37 9.73 -43.06
C SER A 16 -14.01 9.33 -42.51
N GLN A 17 -12.96 10.13 -42.63
CA GLN A 17 -11.70 9.85 -41.93
C GLN A 17 -11.01 11.15 -41.52
N ASN A 18 -10.85 11.33 -40.20
CA ASN A 18 -10.01 12.37 -39.63
C ASN A 18 -8.58 12.15 -40.16
N LEU A 19 -7.98 13.17 -40.77
CA LEU A 19 -6.60 13.15 -41.30
C LEU A 19 -5.56 12.73 -40.24
N PHE A 20 -5.94 12.84 -38.96
CA PHE A 20 -5.12 12.47 -37.79
C PHE A 20 -5.32 11.03 -37.28
N GLN A 21 -6.23 10.22 -37.84
CA GLN A 21 -6.45 8.84 -37.36
C GLN A 21 -5.21 7.95 -37.50
N ASN A 22 -4.38 8.19 -38.52
CA ASN A 22 -3.15 7.44 -38.74
C ASN A 22 -1.94 8.00 -37.96
N THR A 23 -2.10 9.16 -37.30
CA THR A 23 -1.06 9.76 -36.43
C THR A 23 -1.37 9.62 -34.94
N SER A 24 -2.55 9.07 -34.58
CA SER A 24 -3.02 8.97 -33.19
C SER A 24 -3.26 7.55 -32.69
N SER A 25 -2.82 6.50 -33.41
CA SER A 25 -3.02 5.12 -32.95
C SER A 25 -2.08 4.84 -31.78
N LEU A 26 -2.58 4.99 -30.56
CA LEU A 26 -1.94 4.44 -29.36
C LEU A 26 -1.77 2.93 -29.57
N SER A 27 -0.66 2.38 -29.08
CA SER A 27 -0.52 0.93 -29.02
C SER A 27 -1.64 0.32 -28.16
N PRO A 28 -2.03 -0.95 -28.39
CA PRO A 28 -3.07 -1.59 -27.59
C PRO A 28 -2.82 -1.50 -26.07
N ASP A 29 -1.57 -1.60 -25.63
CA ASP A 29 -1.20 -1.49 -24.22
C ASP A 29 -1.35 -0.05 -23.69
N GLU A 30 -1.11 0.98 -24.49
CA GLU A 30 -1.34 2.37 -24.11
C GLU A 30 -2.84 2.69 -24.02
N GLU A 31 -3.64 2.17 -24.94
CA GLU A 31 -5.10 2.29 -24.86
C GLU A 31 -5.65 1.59 -23.61
N ASN A 32 -5.20 0.36 -23.35
CA ASN A 32 -5.62 -0.38 -22.16
C ASN A 32 -5.11 0.26 -20.87
N TYR A 33 -3.94 0.90 -20.88
CA TYR A 33 -3.45 1.68 -19.74
C TYR A 33 -4.36 2.88 -19.44
N ALA A 34 -4.78 3.62 -20.47
CA ALA A 34 -5.71 4.74 -20.29
C ALA A 34 -7.08 4.27 -19.75
N LYS A 35 -7.61 3.16 -20.28
CA LYS A 35 -8.85 2.54 -19.78
C LYS A 35 -8.72 2.11 -18.31
N ALA A 36 -7.62 1.45 -17.96
CA ALA A 36 -7.35 1.02 -16.60
C ALA A 36 -7.18 2.22 -15.64
N MET A 37 -6.54 3.31 -16.08
CA MET A 37 -6.44 4.54 -15.29
C MET A 37 -7.82 5.19 -15.05
N ASN A 38 -8.67 5.24 -16.07
CA ASN A 38 -10.05 5.72 -15.92
C ASN A 38 -10.85 4.86 -14.93
N ALA A 39 -10.72 3.53 -15.02
CA ALA A 39 -11.34 2.61 -14.07
C ALA A 39 -10.82 2.82 -12.64
N LEU A 40 -9.51 3.08 -12.47
CA LEU A 40 -8.93 3.39 -11.15
C LEU A 40 -9.51 4.69 -10.57
N ASN A 41 -9.65 5.74 -11.39
CA ASN A 41 -10.25 7.01 -10.98
C ASN A 41 -11.73 6.86 -10.58
N MET A 42 -12.44 5.92 -11.20
CA MET A 42 -13.81 5.52 -10.82
C MET A 42 -13.84 4.51 -9.66
N GLN A 43 -12.72 4.25 -9.00
CA GLN A 43 -12.58 3.28 -7.90
C GLN A 43 -13.03 1.85 -8.27
N SER A 44 -13.06 1.53 -9.57
CA SER A 44 -13.47 0.24 -10.10
C SER A 44 -12.28 -0.73 -10.13
N TYR A 45 -11.77 -1.07 -8.95
CA TYR A 45 -10.47 -1.76 -8.81
C TYR A 45 -10.43 -3.14 -9.49
N ASP A 46 -11.52 -3.91 -9.43
CA ASP A 46 -11.62 -5.20 -10.12
C ASP A 46 -11.53 -5.04 -11.64
N GLN A 47 -12.07 -3.95 -12.18
CA GLN A 47 -11.96 -3.64 -13.60
C GLN A 47 -10.52 -3.29 -13.99
N VAL A 48 -9.79 -2.54 -13.14
CA VAL A 48 -8.37 -2.26 -13.36
C VAL A 48 -7.57 -3.56 -13.45
N ILE A 49 -7.76 -4.45 -12.46
CA ILE A 49 -7.07 -5.74 -12.38
C ILE A 49 -7.40 -6.60 -13.62
N ALA A 50 -8.67 -6.64 -14.03
CA ALA A 50 -9.10 -7.39 -15.21
C ALA A 50 -8.49 -6.84 -16.51
N ILE A 51 -8.40 -5.52 -16.68
CA ILE A 51 -7.78 -4.91 -17.85
C ILE A 51 -6.29 -5.24 -17.89
N VAL A 52 -5.57 -5.05 -16.78
CA VAL A 52 -4.13 -5.31 -16.72
C VAL A 52 -3.82 -6.79 -16.98
N ASN A 53 -4.51 -7.71 -16.31
CA ASN A 53 -4.16 -9.13 -16.39
C ASN A 53 -4.63 -9.80 -17.69
N ASN A 54 -5.73 -9.34 -18.29
CA ASN A 54 -6.37 -10.05 -19.41
C ASN A 54 -6.31 -9.32 -20.74
N GLN A 55 -6.06 -8.01 -20.76
CA GLN A 55 -6.14 -7.19 -21.98
C GLN A 55 -4.80 -6.59 -22.39
N MET A 56 -3.86 -6.44 -21.47
CA MET A 56 -2.49 -6.01 -21.79
C MET A 56 -1.60 -7.19 -22.19
N THR A 57 -0.65 -6.92 -23.08
CA THR A 57 0.38 -7.90 -23.44
C THR A 57 1.29 -8.18 -22.24
N PRO A 58 1.98 -9.34 -22.20
CA PRO A 58 2.95 -9.62 -21.15
C PRO A 58 4.02 -8.53 -21.01
N ALA A 59 4.53 -8.00 -22.13
CA ALA A 59 5.50 -6.91 -22.11
C ALA A 59 4.93 -5.63 -21.48
N GLY A 60 3.68 -5.27 -21.80
CA GLY A 60 2.98 -4.14 -21.20
C GLY A 60 2.82 -4.30 -19.69
N GLN A 61 2.41 -5.49 -19.23
CA GLN A 61 2.24 -5.82 -17.80
C GLN A 61 3.52 -5.66 -16.98
N PHE A 62 4.69 -5.87 -17.60
CA PHE A 62 5.98 -5.73 -16.92
C PHE A 62 6.49 -4.28 -16.82
N THR A 63 5.84 -3.33 -17.50
CA THR A 63 6.26 -1.92 -17.42
C THR A 63 6.02 -1.34 -16.02
N PRO A 64 6.95 -0.54 -15.46
CA PRO A 64 6.80 0.03 -14.11
C PRO A 64 5.48 0.77 -13.90
N LYS A 65 5.05 1.59 -14.87
CA LYS A 65 3.79 2.35 -14.80
C LYS A 65 2.55 1.43 -14.66
N VAL A 66 2.53 0.28 -15.35
CA VAL A 66 1.42 -0.66 -15.26
C VAL A 66 1.43 -1.38 -13.91
N ARG A 67 2.61 -1.71 -13.39
CA ARG A 67 2.76 -2.28 -12.05
C ARG A 67 2.34 -1.32 -10.95
N GLU A 68 2.68 -0.03 -11.07
CA GLU A 68 2.19 1.02 -10.16
C GLU A 68 0.66 1.14 -10.18
N LEU A 69 0.07 1.11 -11.38
CA LEU A 69 -1.38 1.15 -11.55
C LEU A 69 -2.06 -0.07 -10.92
N LEU A 70 -1.52 -1.26 -11.17
CA LEU A 70 -2.03 -2.52 -10.62
C LEU A 70 -1.89 -2.56 -9.08
N ALA A 71 -0.74 -2.12 -8.56
CA ALA A 71 -0.52 -2.01 -7.11
C ALA A 71 -1.50 -1.02 -6.47
N SER A 72 -1.78 0.10 -7.14
CA SER A 72 -2.77 1.08 -6.69
C SER A 72 -4.19 0.50 -6.64
N ALA A 73 -4.57 -0.32 -7.61
CA ALA A 73 -5.86 -1.01 -7.60
C ALA A 73 -5.96 -2.02 -6.45
N TYR A 74 -4.92 -2.82 -6.22
CA TYR A 74 -4.86 -3.73 -5.08
C TYR A 74 -4.89 -3.01 -3.73
N ALA A 75 -4.19 -1.88 -3.61
CA ALA A 75 -4.23 -1.07 -2.40
C ALA A 75 -5.64 -0.47 -2.17
N GLY A 76 -6.30 0.00 -3.23
CA GLY A 76 -7.68 0.45 -3.18
C GLY A 76 -8.65 -0.64 -2.70
N LYS A 77 -8.54 -1.87 -3.21
CA LYS A 77 -9.31 -3.03 -2.72
C LYS A 77 -9.06 -3.36 -1.25
N CYS A 78 -7.89 -2.99 -0.74
CA CYS A 78 -7.54 -3.17 0.65
C CYS A 78 -8.17 -2.13 1.60
N GLY A 79 -8.87 -1.13 1.04
CA GLY A 79 -9.47 -0.02 1.77
C GLY A 79 -8.65 1.28 1.71
N LEU A 80 -7.55 1.33 0.95
CA LEU A 80 -6.76 2.55 0.82
C LEU A 80 -7.46 3.57 -0.07
N ASN A 81 -7.99 4.61 0.56
CA ASN A 81 -8.15 5.92 -0.05
C ASN A 81 -7.10 6.84 0.57
N PHE A 82 -6.11 7.27 -0.22
CA PHE A 82 -4.94 7.98 0.33
C PHE A 82 -5.33 9.22 1.14
N LEU A 83 -6.21 10.08 0.60
CA LEU A 83 -6.62 11.32 1.27
C LEU A 83 -7.39 11.03 2.55
N ASP A 84 -8.35 10.11 2.50
CA ASP A 84 -9.15 9.72 3.67
C ASP A 84 -8.27 9.07 4.75
N TYR A 85 -7.39 8.15 4.35
CA TYR A 85 -6.45 7.49 5.24
C TYR A 85 -5.55 8.49 5.95
N THR A 86 -4.91 9.41 5.21
CA THR A 86 -4.04 10.43 5.83
C THR A 86 -4.83 11.36 6.74
N ASN A 87 -6.03 11.79 6.33
CA ASN A 87 -6.87 12.69 7.12
C ASN A 87 -7.36 12.03 8.41
N LYS A 88 -7.72 10.76 8.39
CA LYS A 88 -8.12 10.00 9.58
C LYS A 88 -6.93 9.71 10.47
N LEU A 89 -5.75 9.44 9.90
CA LEU A 89 -4.53 9.18 10.66
C LEU A 89 -4.08 10.43 11.43
N THR A 90 -4.17 11.64 10.85
CA THR A 90 -3.82 12.88 11.56
C THR A 90 -4.77 13.23 12.71
N GLN A 91 -5.97 12.66 12.73
CA GLN A 91 -6.93 12.81 13.83
C GLN A 91 -6.62 11.88 15.02
N GLN A 92 -5.68 10.94 14.87
CA GLN A 92 -5.30 10.02 15.93
C GLN A 92 -4.26 10.65 16.85
N SER A 93 -4.67 11.02 18.06
CA SER A 93 -3.82 11.65 19.08
C SER A 93 -3.60 10.81 20.33
N SER A 94 -4.23 9.63 20.41
CA SER A 94 -4.20 8.78 21.61
C SER A 94 -4.30 7.29 21.27
N GLY A 95 -3.68 6.45 22.11
CA GLY A 95 -3.54 5.01 21.90
C GLY A 95 -2.19 4.64 21.29
N SER A 96 -1.93 3.35 21.14
CA SER A 96 -0.67 2.85 20.61
C SER A 96 -0.49 3.11 19.12
N ALA A 97 0.76 3.05 18.67
CA ALA A 97 1.09 3.22 17.25
C ALA A 97 0.29 2.23 16.38
N MET A 98 0.18 0.96 16.82
CA MET A 98 -0.59 -0.07 16.10
C MET A 98 -2.09 0.24 16.07
N SER A 99 -2.67 0.65 17.21
CA SER A 99 -4.08 1.07 17.26
C SER A 99 -4.35 2.29 16.36
N ASN A 100 -3.44 3.26 16.32
CA ASN A 100 -3.60 4.44 15.48
C ASN A 100 -3.56 4.13 13.98
N LEU A 101 -2.87 3.06 13.57
CA LEU A 101 -2.86 2.59 12.18
C LEU A 101 -4.16 1.87 11.80
N SER A 102 -4.88 1.24 12.74
CA SER A 102 -6.14 0.54 12.45
C SER A 102 -7.36 1.47 12.39
N LYS A 103 -7.41 2.50 13.24
CA LYS A 103 -8.55 3.42 13.37
C LYS A 103 -9.01 4.08 12.05
N PRO A 104 -8.15 4.43 11.08
CA PRO A 104 -8.59 4.93 9.78
C PRO A 104 -9.54 4.00 9.01
N PHE A 105 -9.52 2.69 9.33
CA PHE A 105 -10.32 1.66 8.67
C PHE A 105 -11.62 1.32 9.41
N ILE A 106 -11.95 2.01 10.50
CA ILE A 106 -13.26 1.90 11.15
C ILE A 106 -14.34 2.28 10.13
N GLN A 107 -15.37 1.44 10.02
CA GLN A 107 -16.45 1.58 9.03
C GLN A 107 -15.98 1.49 7.56
N VAL A 108 -14.79 0.94 7.31
CA VAL A 108 -14.24 0.71 5.96
C VAL A 108 -14.13 -0.80 5.70
N PRO A 109 -14.60 -1.30 4.55
CA PRO A 109 -14.32 -2.65 4.12
C PRO A 109 -12.80 -2.87 3.93
N VAL A 110 -12.27 -3.88 4.59
CA VAL A 110 -10.83 -4.19 4.60
C VAL A 110 -10.54 -5.52 3.93
N ASN A 111 -9.40 -5.62 3.26
CA ASN A 111 -8.93 -6.87 2.65
C ASN A 111 -7.39 -6.95 2.69
N PRO A 112 -6.82 -7.47 3.78
CA PRO A 112 -5.36 -7.56 3.96
C PRO A 112 -4.65 -8.33 2.85
N VAL A 113 -5.31 -9.32 2.26
CA VAL A 113 -4.76 -10.09 1.13
C VAL A 113 -4.51 -9.17 -0.08
N SER A 114 -5.41 -8.23 -0.35
CA SER A 114 -5.22 -7.26 -1.43
C SER A 114 -4.06 -6.30 -1.13
N CYS A 115 -3.83 -5.92 0.13
CA CYS A 115 -2.64 -5.14 0.49
C CYS A 115 -1.34 -5.92 0.22
N ARG A 116 -1.28 -7.21 0.56
CA ARG A 116 -0.11 -8.04 0.21
C ARG A 116 0.14 -8.05 -1.29
N LEU A 117 -0.91 -8.22 -2.11
CA LEU A 117 -0.78 -8.18 -3.56
C LEU A 117 -0.28 -6.83 -4.07
N ALA A 118 -0.71 -5.71 -3.47
CA ALA A 118 -0.19 -4.39 -3.79
C ALA A 118 1.32 -4.28 -3.53
N LEU A 119 1.76 -4.71 -2.34
CA LEU A 119 3.17 -4.68 -1.95
C LEU A 119 4.03 -5.59 -2.82
N GLN A 120 3.58 -6.81 -3.08
CA GLN A 120 4.26 -7.76 -3.97
C GLN A 120 4.34 -7.22 -5.40
N THR A 121 3.29 -6.55 -5.90
CA THR A 121 3.30 -5.92 -7.23
C THR A 121 4.35 -4.81 -7.31
N MET A 122 4.53 -4.02 -6.24
CA MET A 122 5.62 -3.04 -6.16
C MET A 122 6.99 -3.69 -6.13
N GLU A 123 7.13 -4.88 -5.50
CA GLU A 123 8.38 -5.64 -5.54
C GLU A 123 8.80 -6.08 -6.93
N LEU A 124 7.84 -6.37 -7.79
CA LEU A 124 8.13 -6.75 -9.17
C LEU A 124 8.85 -5.64 -9.94
N ILE A 125 8.65 -4.35 -9.59
CA ILE A 125 9.33 -3.21 -10.24
C ILE A 125 10.86 -3.29 -10.08
N GLY A 126 11.35 -3.83 -8.96
CA GLY A 126 12.77 -3.97 -8.66
C GLY A 126 13.09 -3.77 -7.18
N PRO A 127 14.36 -3.86 -6.76
CA PRO A 127 14.78 -3.56 -5.38
C PRO A 127 14.50 -2.10 -4.99
N THR A 128 14.42 -1.80 -3.70
CA THR A 128 14.11 -0.44 -3.20
C THR A 128 15.09 0.63 -3.72
N ALA A 129 16.36 0.27 -3.90
CA ALA A 129 17.39 1.16 -4.44
C ALA A 129 17.20 1.52 -5.92
N SER A 130 16.44 0.73 -6.70
CA SER A 130 16.14 1.03 -8.11
C SER A 130 14.78 1.69 -8.30
N ARG A 131 13.96 1.78 -7.25
CA ARG A 131 12.65 2.42 -7.29
C ARG A 131 12.77 3.93 -7.12
N THR A 132 11.81 4.65 -7.68
CA THR A 132 11.70 6.10 -7.44
C THR A 132 11.29 6.37 -6.00
N ASN A 133 11.60 7.57 -5.52
CA ASN A 133 11.16 8.06 -4.22
C ASN A 133 9.64 7.93 -4.02
N ASN A 134 8.83 8.22 -5.05
CA ASN A 134 7.38 8.10 -4.98
C ASN A 134 6.92 6.64 -4.87
N GLN A 135 7.57 5.72 -5.59
CA GLN A 135 7.28 4.28 -5.48
C GLN A 135 7.62 3.76 -4.07
N ASN A 136 8.73 4.21 -3.49
CA ASN A 136 9.12 3.85 -2.12
C ASN A 136 8.17 4.47 -1.08
N ILE A 137 7.74 5.73 -1.22
CA ILE A 137 6.69 6.31 -0.37
C ILE A 137 5.40 5.50 -0.47
N PHE A 138 4.93 5.24 -1.68
CA PHE A 138 3.68 4.50 -1.89
C PHE A 138 3.75 3.11 -1.23
N THR A 139 4.86 2.39 -1.41
CA THR A 139 5.07 1.08 -0.80
C THR A 139 5.13 1.18 0.73
N SER A 140 5.74 2.24 1.26
CA SER A 140 5.83 2.46 2.71
C SER A 140 4.45 2.67 3.32
N ILE A 141 3.64 3.53 2.70
CA ILE A 141 2.28 3.83 3.13
C ILE A 141 1.39 2.60 2.99
N THR A 142 1.54 1.85 1.90
CA THR A 142 0.81 0.57 1.72
C THR A 142 1.20 -0.45 2.79
N GLY A 143 2.44 -0.43 3.28
CA GLY A 143 2.87 -1.23 4.43
C GLY A 143 2.13 -0.85 5.71
N MET A 144 1.99 0.45 5.99
CA MET A 144 1.17 0.95 7.11
C MET A 144 -0.31 0.57 6.98
N VAL A 145 -0.84 0.66 5.75
CA VAL A 145 -2.21 0.24 5.42
C VAL A 145 -2.39 -1.25 5.67
N LEU A 146 -1.40 -2.10 5.32
CA LEU A 146 -1.44 -3.54 5.63
C LEU A 146 -1.50 -3.81 7.14
N ILE A 147 -0.77 -3.04 7.95
CA ILE A 147 -0.88 -3.14 9.41
C ILE A 147 -2.31 -2.80 9.84
N GLY A 148 -2.81 -1.62 9.44
CA GLY A 148 -4.12 -1.13 9.87
C GLY A 148 -5.28 -2.00 9.43
N THR A 149 -5.29 -2.42 8.17
CA THR A 149 -6.31 -3.29 7.56
C THR A 149 -6.30 -4.68 8.19
N ALA A 150 -5.11 -5.22 8.56
CA ALA A 150 -4.98 -6.52 9.21
C ALA A 150 -5.49 -6.46 10.65
N LEU A 151 -5.10 -5.43 11.40
CA LEU A 151 -5.62 -5.21 12.75
C LEU A 151 -7.14 -5.04 12.75
N ARG A 152 -7.67 -4.19 11.88
CA ARG A 152 -9.12 -4.00 11.76
C ARG A 152 -9.81 -5.28 11.30
N GLY A 153 -9.28 -5.95 10.28
CA GLY A 153 -9.90 -7.13 9.66
C GLY A 153 -9.79 -8.41 10.47
N TYR A 154 -8.85 -8.52 11.41
CA TYR A 154 -8.61 -9.74 12.19
C TYR A 154 -8.93 -9.58 13.67
N ALA A 155 -8.82 -8.38 14.25
CA ALA A 155 -9.03 -8.16 15.67
C ALA A 155 -10.29 -7.37 16.01
N ASP A 156 -10.73 -6.44 15.16
CA ASP A 156 -11.90 -5.56 15.38
C ASP A 156 -13.03 -5.99 14.42
N LEU A 157 -13.67 -7.12 14.75
CA LEU A 157 -14.62 -7.86 13.92
C LEU A 157 -16.07 -7.42 14.11
N SER A 158 -16.41 -6.88 15.29
CA SER A 158 -17.75 -6.51 15.74
C SER A 158 -17.77 -5.06 16.19
N PRO A 159 -18.76 -4.25 15.77
CA PRO A 159 -19.82 -4.56 14.81
C PRO A 159 -19.26 -4.83 13.41
N PRO A 160 -20.08 -5.26 12.43
CA PRO A 160 -19.62 -5.34 11.04
C PRO A 160 -18.99 -4.01 10.62
N LEU A 161 -17.75 -4.07 10.11
CA LEU A 161 -16.86 -2.94 9.79
C LEU A 161 -16.09 -2.30 10.96
N GLY A 162 -16.19 -2.85 12.16
CA GLY A 162 -15.40 -2.50 13.33
C GLY A 162 -15.81 -1.21 14.02
N ASP A 163 -15.46 -1.09 15.30
CA ASP A 163 -15.65 0.10 16.14
C ASP A 163 -14.34 0.68 16.70
N GLY A 164 -13.20 0.08 16.35
CA GLY A 164 -11.88 0.47 16.82
C GLY A 164 -11.43 -0.23 18.10
N ILE A 165 -12.21 -1.19 18.62
CA ILE A 165 -11.89 -2.00 19.79
C ILE A 165 -11.58 -3.43 19.32
N ALA A 166 -10.56 -4.05 19.92
CA ALA A 166 -10.27 -5.45 19.63
C ALA A 166 -11.30 -6.37 20.31
N ASP A 167 -11.94 -7.24 19.53
CA ASP A 167 -12.88 -8.28 19.98
C ASP A 167 -12.19 -9.61 20.33
N ILE A 168 -10.89 -9.70 20.05
CA ILE A 168 -10.07 -10.88 20.34
C ILE A 168 -9.03 -10.56 21.40
N ASN A 169 -8.53 -11.60 22.05
CA ASN A 169 -7.29 -11.49 22.82
C ASN A 169 -6.13 -11.25 21.83
N LEU A 170 -5.49 -10.08 21.87
CA LEU A 170 -4.41 -9.72 20.94
C LEU A 170 -3.15 -10.59 21.07
N CYS A 171 -3.00 -11.32 22.18
CA CYS A 171 -1.87 -12.20 22.43
C CYS A 171 -2.06 -13.59 21.83
N THR A 172 -3.28 -14.13 21.91
CA THR A 172 -3.55 -15.53 21.54
C THR A 172 -4.59 -15.68 20.43
N GLY A 173 -5.30 -14.61 20.07
CA GLY A 173 -6.41 -14.62 19.12
C GLY A 173 -5.96 -14.55 17.65
N PHE A 174 -4.75 -14.04 17.37
CA PHE A 174 -4.20 -14.07 16.02
C PHE A 174 -3.61 -15.44 15.69
N THR A 175 -4.01 -15.98 14.55
CA THR A 175 -3.24 -17.05 13.88
C THR A 175 -1.88 -16.53 13.44
N ASP A 176 -0.92 -17.44 13.27
CA ASP A 176 0.41 -17.10 12.77
C ASP A 176 0.38 -16.40 11.41
N ALA A 177 -0.56 -16.79 10.52
CA ALA A 177 -0.71 -16.16 9.22
C ALA A 177 -1.21 -14.70 9.33
N GLN A 178 -2.07 -14.39 10.31
CA GLN A 178 -2.61 -13.05 10.51
C GLN A 178 -1.58 -12.09 11.11
N ILE A 179 -0.80 -12.55 12.10
CA ILE A 179 0.28 -11.72 12.65
C ILE A 179 1.40 -11.50 11.63
N ASN A 180 1.64 -12.47 10.73
CA ASN A 180 2.59 -12.31 9.64
C ASN A 180 2.24 -11.12 8.73
N ASP A 181 0.95 -10.80 8.51
CA ASP A 181 0.57 -9.62 7.73
C ASP A 181 1.02 -8.31 8.38
N ILE A 182 0.92 -8.22 9.71
CA ILE A 182 1.37 -7.05 10.48
C ILE A 182 2.90 -6.94 10.39
N ILE A 183 3.62 -8.05 10.53
CA ILE A 183 5.09 -8.11 10.41
C ILE A 183 5.54 -7.67 9.01
N ILE A 184 4.91 -8.21 7.97
CA ILE A 184 5.20 -7.88 6.57
C ILE A 184 4.90 -6.41 6.31
N GLY A 185 3.76 -5.90 6.77
CA GLY A 185 3.38 -4.50 6.64
C GLY A 185 4.43 -3.57 7.27
N PHE A 186 4.91 -3.92 8.47
CA PHE A 186 5.99 -3.18 9.14
C PHE A 186 7.31 -3.27 8.38
N GLY A 187 7.67 -4.46 7.88
CA GLY A 187 8.87 -4.65 7.07
C GLY A 187 8.87 -3.83 5.79
N PHE A 188 7.73 -3.77 5.09
CA PHE A 188 7.57 -2.94 3.89
C PHE A 188 7.60 -1.45 4.22
N PHE A 189 6.89 -1.03 5.27
CA PHE A 189 6.96 0.34 5.78
C PHE A 189 8.42 0.74 6.00
N ASN A 190 9.13 0.00 6.83
CA ASN A 190 10.50 0.31 7.20
C ASN A 190 11.45 0.32 5.99
N LYS A 191 11.54 -0.82 5.28
CA LYS A 191 12.50 -1.02 4.18
C LYS A 191 12.37 0.02 3.07
N ASN A 192 11.15 0.44 2.77
CA ASN A 192 10.91 1.42 1.71
C ASN A 192 11.07 2.85 2.23
N PHE A 193 10.69 3.14 3.47
CA PHE A 193 10.83 4.49 4.02
C PHE A 193 12.30 4.83 4.27
N SER A 194 13.11 3.88 4.74
CA SER A 194 14.58 4.06 4.85
C SER A 194 15.27 4.32 3.50
N ALA A 195 14.63 3.94 2.38
CA ALA A 195 15.14 4.22 1.04
C ALA A 195 14.75 5.62 0.53
N VAL A 196 13.90 6.36 1.25
CA VAL A 196 13.51 7.73 0.92
C VAL A 196 14.56 8.71 1.43
N THR A 197 14.96 9.66 0.58
CA THR A 197 16.01 10.64 0.92
C THR A 197 15.54 11.62 2.01
N SER A 198 16.45 11.99 2.92
CA SER A 198 16.19 12.97 3.99
C SER A 198 15.74 14.35 3.47
N THR A 199 16.08 14.69 2.22
CA THR A 199 15.60 15.89 1.52
C THR A 199 14.10 15.91 1.28
N MET A 200 13.44 14.75 1.23
CA MET A 200 12.01 14.63 0.95
C MET A 200 11.15 14.55 2.23
N ILE A 201 11.69 13.97 3.30
CA ILE A 201 10.98 13.72 4.56
C ILE A 201 11.43 14.63 5.71
N GLY A 202 12.49 15.40 5.51
CA GLY A 202 13.15 16.19 6.55
C GLY A 202 14.11 15.34 7.39
N SER A 203 15.17 15.97 7.90
CA SER A 203 16.18 15.32 8.73
C SER A 203 15.59 14.73 10.02
N TYR A 204 14.66 15.44 10.67
CA TYR A 204 14.01 14.97 11.90
C TYR A 204 13.25 13.65 11.69
N SER A 205 12.44 13.55 10.64
CA SER A 205 11.72 12.32 10.32
C SER A 205 12.67 11.16 10.03
N SER A 206 13.78 11.44 9.32
CA SER A 206 14.82 10.44 9.05
C SER A 206 15.45 9.89 10.33
N PHE A 207 15.72 10.73 11.33
CA PHE A 207 16.27 10.29 12.62
C PHE A 207 15.25 9.50 13.44
N ALA A 208 14.03 10.01 13.58
CA ALA A 208 12.96 9.32 14.32
C ALA A 208 12.67 7.92 13.75
N LEU A 209 12.83 7.75 12.43
CA LEU A 209 12.69 6.44 11.81
C LEU A 209 13.89 5.54 12.08
N GLY A 210 15.11 6.06 12.00
CA GLY A 210 16.29 5.33 12.45
C GLY A 210 16.13 4.80 13.87
N ASP A 211 15.52 5.59 14.75
CA ASP A 211 15.20 5.20 16.12
C ASP A 211 14.12 4.11 16.15
N VAL A 212 13.02 4.23 15.40
CA VAL A 212 11.98 3.18 15.30
C VAL A 212 12.56 1.85 14.82
N VAL A 213 13.44 1.87 13.82
CA VAL A 213 14.10 0.68 13.29
C VAL A 213 15.03 0.07 14.32
N THR A 214 15.82 0.90 15.00
CA THR A 214 16.74 0.47 16.05
C THR A 214 15.98 -0.13 17.22
N LEU A 215 14.94 0.55 17.70
CA LEU A 215 14.05 0.09 18.76
C LEU A 215 13.40 -1.25 18.41
N CYS A 216 12.87 -1.36 17.19
CA CYS A 216 12.26 -2.60 16.73
C CYS A 216 13.29 -3.74 16.61
N ASN A 217 14.46 -3.52 16.01
CA ASN A 217 15.51 -4.54 15.89
C ASN A 217 16.06 -4.96 17.25
N ASN A 218 16.11 -4.03 18.22
CA ASN A 218 16.44 -4.37 19.59
C ASN A 218 15.33 -5.26 20.16
N ALA A 219 14.07 -4.82 20.11
CA ALA A 219 12.92 -5.49 20.71
C ALA A 219 12.69 -6.91 20.18
N VAL A 220 12.80 -7.10 18.86
CA VAL A 220 12.41 -8.34 18.16
C VAL A 220 13.61 -9.21 17.77
N GLY A 221 14.84 -8.69 17.92
CA GLY A 221 16.08 -9.33 17.47
C GLY A 221 16.56 -8.81 16.10
N SER A 222 17.86 -8.98 15.83
CA SER A 222 18.52 -8.39 14.67
C SER A 222 17.85 -8.76 13.34
N ALA A 223 17.49 -7.75 12.54
CA ALA A 223 16.90 -7.84 11.19
C ALA A 223 15.40 -8.19 11.09
N ALA A 224 14.67 -8.32 12.20
CA ALA A 224 13.23 -8.63 12.18
C ALA A 224 12.35 -7.54 11.55
N CYS A 225 12.79 -6.28 11.61
CA CYS A 225 11.93 -5.14 11.34
C CYS A 225 11.90 -4.69 9.88
N SER A 226 12.60 -5.41 9.00
CA SER A 226 12.62 -5.18 7.55
C SER A 226 12.21 -6.43 6.77
N VAL A 227 11.59 -7.42 7.44
CA VAL A 227 11.16 -8.68 6.84
C VAL A 227 9.95 -8.45 5.94
N THR A 228 10.11 -8.69 4.64
CA THR A 228 9.03 -8.61 3.64
C THR A 228 8.60 -9.96 3.10
N ASP A 229 9.37 -11.02 3.39
CA ASP A 229 9.10 -12.40 2.97
C ASP A 229 8.48 -13.20 4.13
N PRO A 230 7.25 -13.75 3.96
CA PRO A 230 6.61 -14.60 4.97
C PRO A 230 7.47 -15.78 5.44
N ALA A 231 8.29 -16.37 4.56
CA ALA A 231 9.12 -17.52 4.90
C ALA A 231 10.27 -17.17 5.87
N SER A 232 10.63 -15.89 5.95
CA SER A 232 11.67 -15.39 6.85
C SER A 232 11.14 -15.06 8.26
N ILE A 233 9.83 -15.21 8.51
CA ILE A 233 9.21 -14.86 9.80
C ILE A 233 9.31 -16.02 10.79
N THR A 234 9.99 -15.77 11.90
CA THR A 234 10.22 -16.75 12.97
C THR A 234 9.19 -16.66 14.10
N ALA A 235 9.13 -17.68 14.96
CA ALA A 235 8.23 -17.65 16.13
C ALA A 235 8.54 -16.49 17.11
N PRO A 236 9.80 -16.18 17.45
CA PRO A 236 10.12 -15.01 18.27
C PRO A 236 9.64 -13.69 17.65
N MET A 237 9.71 -13.55 16.32
CA MET A 237 9.17 -12.36 15.64
C MET A 237 7.65 -12.23 15.82
N ARG A 238 6.92 -13.35 15.73
CA ARG A 238 5.46 -13.35 15.95
C ARG A 238 5.11 -12.98 17.38
N ASP A 239 5.88 -13.46 18.34
CA ASP A 239 5.69 -13.16 19.75
C ASP A 239 5.84 -11.67 20.04
N SER A 240 6.98 -11.09 19.64
CA SER A 240 7.21 -9.66 19.86
C SER A 240 6.21 -8.75 19.12
N PHE A 241 5.72 -9.16 17.95
CA PHE A 241 4.68 -8.38 17.26
C PHE A 241 3.31 -8.50 17.92
N ARG A 242 2.99 -9.61 18.60
CA ARG A 242 1.80 -9.70 19.46
C ARG A 242 1.90 -8.73 20.64
N ASP A 243 3.08 -8.66 21.27
CA ASP A 243 3.34 -7.68 22.32
C ASP A 243 3.17 -6.24 21.83
N LEU A 244 3.78 -5.90 20.69
CA LEU A 244 3.68 -4.57 20.07
C LEU A 244 2.23 -4.18 19.77
N VAL A 245 1.43 -5.11 19.25
CA VAL A 245 0.01 -4.89 18.97
C VAL A 245 -0.80 -4.70 20.25
N ASN A 246 -0.44 -5.38 21.34
CA ASN A 246 -1.12 -5.26 22.63
C ASN A 246 -0.64 -4.06 23.49
N THR A 247 0.25 -3.21 22.97
CA THR A 247 0.63 -1.97 23.66
C THR A 247 -0.53 -0.98 23.75
N GLN A 248 -0.61 -0.23 24.86
CA GLN A 248 -1.68 0.76 25.10
C GLN A 248 -1.20 2.21 25.01
N GLU A 249 0.10 2.47 25.14
CA GLU A 249 0.67 3.81 25.14
C GLU A 249 1.13 4.27 23.75
N TYR A 250 1.11 5.58 23.53
CA TYR A 250 1.60 6.20 22.30
C TYR A 250 3.13 6.09 22.23
N GLY A 251 3.61 5.08 21.51
CA GLY A 251 5.02 4.90 21.20
C GLY A 251 5.44 3.44 21.21
N ILE A 252 6.49 3.11 20.45
CA ILE A 252 7.34 1.97 20.79
C ILE A 252 8.19 2.51 21.92
N GLY A 253 7.78 2.29 23.17
CA GLY A 253 8.46 2.84 24.35
C GLY A 253 9.97 2.59 24.30
N ALA A 254 10.76 3.44 24.97
CA ALA A 254 12.21 3.28 25.09
C ALA A 254 12.55 2.07 25.99
N TYR A 255 12.34 0.87 25.48
CA TYR A 255 12.78 -0.38 26.09
C TYR A 255 13.97 -0.91 25.29
N VAL A 256 15.16 -0.81 25.89
CA VAL A 256 16.37 -1.42 25.33
C VAL A 256 16.43 -2.85 25.81
N THR A 257 15.93 -3.76 24.98
CA THR A 257 15.94 -5.21 25.24
C THR A 257 17.31 -5.85 25.00
N GLY A 258 18.21 -5.20 24.25
CA GLY A 258 19.51 -5.75 23.90
C GLY A 258 19.44 -7.00 23.02
N GLY A 259 18.38 -7.16 22.23
CA GLY A 259 18.14 -8.36 21.42
C GLY A 259 17.51 -9.53 22.18
N ASP A 260 17.12 -9.31 23.44
CA ASP A 260 16.41 -10.29 24.27
C ASP A 260 14.90 -10.01 24.24
N PRO A 261 14.11 -10.73 23.42
CA PRO A 261 12.68 -10.48 23.28
C PRO A 261 11.91 -10.66 24.58
N SER A 262 12.44 -11.40 25.56
CA SER A 262 11.82 -11.56 26.89
C SER A 262 11.83 -10.27 27.75
N ARG A 263 12.52 -9.23 27.28
CA ARG A 263 12.61 -7.91 27.93
C ARG A 263 11.72 -6.85 27.29
N VAL A 264 11.06 -7.12 26.17
CA VAL A 264 9.92 -6.30 25.78
C VAL A 264 8.93 -6.44 26.94
N PRO A 265 8.35 -5.35 27.50
CA PRO A 265 7.34 -5.49 28.53
C PRO A 265 6.32 -6.49 28.00
N ALA A 266 6.18 -7.63 28.68
CA ALA A 266 5.27 -8.69 28.31
C ALA A 266 3.85 -8.13 28.43
N SER A 267 3.38 -7.45 27.40
CA SER A 267 1.99 -7.10 27.23
C SER A 267 1.21 -8.39 26.96
N CYS A 268 1.86 -9.41 26.39
CA CYS A 268 1.37 -10.77 26.32
C CYS A 268 2.10 -11.70 27.31
N PRO A 269 1.39 -12.30 28.29
CA PRO A 269 1.97 -13.23 29.26
C PRO A 269 2.25 -14.63 28.69
#